data_AF-A0A0Q1BN48-F1
#
_entry.id   AF-A0A0Q1BN48-F1
#
_cell.length_a   1.000
_cell.length_b   1.000
_cell.length_c   1.000
_cell.angle_alpha   90.00
_cell.angle_beta   90.00
_cell.angle_gamma   90.00
#
_symmetry.space_group_name_H-M   'P 1'
#
loop_
_entity.id
_entity.type
_entity.pdbx_description
1 polymer ?
#
loop_
_entity_poly.entity_id
_entity_poly.type
_entity_poly.pdbx_seq_one_letter_code
_entity_poly.pdbx_strand_id
1 'polypeptide(L)'
;MLNSNVGSRINVNDTTCVRILNGIVVNNNYRIKGFEGVKIKTKEDSKQLGFSGNKHLMIVTLEVPEIAHQVDSVLYSRSDFIKNYQYPLDIRLPISIGNKLILNDEKERLLAKLTLSDIVKIEYLDHQNPKVNRSITPFGVINLSVKQK
;
A
#
# COMPACT_ATOMS: atom_id res chain seq x y z
N MET A 1 -27.81 -12.97 15.26
CA MET A 1 -27.15 -11.79 15.86
C MET A 1 -26.38 -12.27 17.08
N LEU A 2 -25.05 -12.21 17.03
CA LEU A 2 -24.20 -12.46 18.20
C LEU A 2 -23.34 -11.22 18.37
N ASN A 3 -23.73 -10.38 19.34
CA ASN A 3 -22.89 -9.35 19.90
C ASN A 3 -22.09 -9.97 21.05
N SER A 4 -20.77 -9.95 20.93
CA SER A 4 -19.88 -9.93 22.09
C SER A 4 -18.52 -9.37 21.68
N ASN A 5 -18.36 -8.08 21.98
CA ASN A 5 -17.10 -7.38 22.13
C ASN A 5 -16.08 -8.25 22.90
N VAL A 6 -15.12 -8.82 22.18
CA VAL A 6 -13.78 -9.04 22.71
C VAL A 6 -12.87 -8.13 21.89
N GLY A 7 -12.87 -6.86 22.28
CA GLY A 7 -11.93 -5.87 21.78
C GLY A 7 -10.53 -6.19 22.28
N SER A 8 -9.88 -7.17 21.67
CA SER A 8 -8.43 -7.12 21.57
C SER A 8 -8.14 -5.88 20.72
N ARG A 9 -7.83 -4.75 21.38
CA ARG A 9 -7.32 -3.57 20.70
C ARG A 9 -6.11 -4.03 19.91
N ILE A 10 -6.26 -4.17 18.59
CA ILE A 10 -5.18 -4.61 17.73
C ILE A 10 -4.04 -3.61 17.92
N ASN A 11 -2.90 -4.09 18.43
CA ASN A 11 -1.72 -3.27 18.58
C ASN A 11 -1.05 -3.10 17.21
N VAL A 12 -1.36 -2.03 16.49
CA VAL A 12 -0.75 -1.72 15.18
C VAL A 12 0.77 -1.53 15.22
N ASN A 13 1.35 -1.42 16.42
CA ASN A 13 2.78 -1.30 16.65
C ASN A 13 3.41 -2.61 17.15
N ASP A 14 2.73 -3.75 16.98
CA ASP A 14 3.29 -5.07 17.28
C ASP A 14 4.40 -5.45 16.29
N THR A 15 5.63 -5.52 16.78
CA THR A 15 6.84 -5.84 16.00
C THR A 15 7.07 -7.34 15.80
N THR A 16 6.22 -8.19 16.39
CA THR A 16 6.22 -9.63 16.12
C THR A 16 5.62 -9.94 14.75
N CYS A 17 4.83 -9.02 14.19
CA CYS A 17 4.30 -9.07 12.83
C CYS A 17 5.23 -8.33 11.83
N VAL A 18 5.16 -8.70 10.56
CA VAL A 18 5.58 -7.82 9.47
C VAL A 18 4.47 -6.81 9.27
N ARG A 19 4.79 -5.52 9.43
CA ARG A 19 3.81 -4.42 9.35
C ARG A 19 3.88 -3.75 7.99
N ILE A 20 2.75 -3.66 7.32
CA ILE A 20 2.57 -3.02 6.02
C ILE A 20 1.61 -1.86 6.19
N LEU A 21 2.05 -0.66 5.85
CA LEU A 21 1.28 0.57 5.94
C LEU A 21 1.03 1.11 4.52
N ASN A 22 -0.22 1.07 4.06
CA ASN A 22 -0.60 1.44 2.68
C ASN A 22 0.31 0.78 1.61
N GLY A 23 0.56 -0.52 1.76
CA GLY A 23 1.39 -1.30 0.83
C GLY A 23 2.90 -1.18 1.04
N ILE A 24 3.37 -0.41 2.01
CA ILE A 24 4.79 -0.22 2.35
C ILE A 24 5.15 -0.99 3.62
N VAL A 25 6.18 -1.83 3.59
CA VAL A 25 6.74 -2.47 4.78
C VAL A 25 7.43 -1.40 5.64
N VAL A 26 7.00 -1.27 6.89
CA VAL A 26 7.56 -0.29 7.83
C VAL A 26 8.49 -0.95 8.85
N ASN A 27 9.57 -0.25 9.20
CA ASN A 27 10.55 -0.73 10.17
C ASN A 27 9.98 -0.78 11.60
N ASN A 28 10.59 -1.57 12.48
CA ASN A 28 10.16 -1.74 13.89
C ASN A 28 10.09 -0.45 14.70
N ASN A 29 10.88 0.55 14.33
CA ASN A 29 10.94 1.84 15.05
C ASN A 29 9.84 2.82 14.59
N TYR A 30 9.22 2.58 13.44
CA TYR A 30 8.15 3.41 12.91
C TYR A 30 6.88 3.21 13.75
N ARG A 31 6.36 4.33 14.27
CA ARG A 31 5.13 4.38 15.05
C ARG A 31 3.95 4.74 14.16
N ILE A 32 3.04 3.79 14.00
CA ILE A 32 1.78 4.01 13.29
C ILE A 32 0.82 4.72 14.25
N LYS A 33 0.28 5.86 13.82
CA LYS A 33 -0.69 6.68 14.55
C LYS A 33 -1.87 6.97 13.62
N GLY A 34 -3.09 6.77 14.11
CA GLY A 34 -4.30 6.81 13.28
C GLY A 34 -4.32 5.66 12.26
N PHE A 35 -5.51 5.19 11.91
CA PHE A 35 -5.72 4.25 10.81
C PHE A 35 -7.22 4.14 10.50
N GLU A 36 -7.54 3.88 9.24
CA GLU A 36 -8.91 3.58 8.81
C GLU A 36 -9.24 2.10 9.01
N GLY A 37 -8.25 1.22 8.87
CA GLY A 37 -8.47 -0.21 8.95
C GLY A 37 -7.19 -0.99 9.22
N VAL A 38 -7.37 -2.16 9.83
CA VAL A 38 -6.30 -3.13 10.10
C VAL A 38 -6.78 -4.51 9.73
N LYS A 39 -5.94 -5.24 9.01
CA LYS A 39 -6.14 -6.66 8.68
C LYS A 39 -4.91 -7.45 9.12
N ILE A 40 -5.13 -8.46 9.94
CA ILE A 40 -4.10 -9.43 10.29
C ILE A 40 -4.29 -10.65 9.40
N LYS A 41 -3.23 -10.99 8.66
CA LYS A 41 -3.13 -12.16 7.80
C LYS A 41 -2.30 -13.22 8.50
N THR A 42 -2.69 -14.48 8.36
CA THR A 42 -2.00 -15.62 8.96
C THR A 42 -0.60 -15.80 8.38
N LYS A 43 0.19 -16.70 8.95
CA LYS A 43 1.51 -17.03 8.39
C LYS A 43 1.38 -17.69 7.03
N GLU A 44 0.35 -18.50 6.86
CA GLU A 44 -0.03 -19.18 5.63
C GLU A 44 -0.39 -18.15 4.54
N ASP A 45 -1.27 -17.18 4.87
CA ASP A 45 -1.60 -16.06 3.97
C ASP A 45 -0.35 -15.28 3.58
N SER A 46 0.57 -15.07 4.54
CA SER A 46 1.80 -14.32 4.30
C SER A 46 2.71 -15.02 3.29
N LYS A 47 2.80 -16.35 3.36
CA LYS A 47 3.54 -17.16 2.37
C LYS A 47 2.89 -17.09 1.00
N GLN A 48 1.55 -17.17 0.92
CA GLN A 48 0.82 -17.03 -0.34
C GLN A 48 1.02 -15.66 -0.99
N LEU A 49 1.19 -14.61 -0.18
CA LEU A 49 1.53 -13.26 -0.62
C LEU A 49 3.02 -13.06 -0.94
N GLY A 50 3.83 -14.12 -0.87
CA GLY A 50 5.24 -14.09 -1.27
C GLY A 50 6.22 -13.63 -0.18
N PHE A 51 5.84 -13.67 1.09
CA PHE A 51 6.73 -13.41 2.23
C PHE A 51 7.29 -14.73 2.77
N SER A 52 8.62 -14.86 2.79
CA SER A 52 9.34 -16.07 3.22
C SER A 52 9.55 -16.18 4.74
N GLY A 53 8.92 -15.32 5.54
CA GLY A 53 9.07 -15.27 6.99
C GLY A 53 8.05 -16.11 7.77
N ASN A 54 8.38 -16.42 9.03
CA ASN A 54 7.49 -17.14 9.95
C ASN A 54 6.61 -16.19 10.81
N LYS A 55 6.42 -14.96 10.34
CA LYS A 55 5.67 -13.90 11.01
C LYS A 55 4.30 -13.72 10.36
N HIS A 56 3.33 -13.27 11.15
CA HIS A 56 2.06 -12.78 10.63
C HIS A 56 2.27 -11.47 9.85
N LEU A 57 1.35 -11.19 8.93
CA LEU A 57 1.30 -9.92 8.23
C LEU A 57 0.21 -9.05 8.86
N MET A 58 0.55 -7.80 9.14
CA MET A 58 -0.38 -6.80 9.59
C MET A 58 -0.46 -5.70 8.53
N ILE A 59 -1.57 -5.66 7.82
CA ILE A 59 -1.84 -4.65 6.80
C ILE A 59 -2.67 -3.55 7.45
N VAL A 60 -2.11 -2.35 7.49
CA VAL A 60 -2.71 -1.15 8.05
C VAL A 60 -2.96 -0.17 6.92
N THR A 61 -4.19 0.33 6.85
CA THR A 61 -4.61 1.33 5.88
C THR A 61 -4.80 2.66 6.58
N LEU A 62 -4.16 3.69 6.05
CA LEU A 62 -4.43 5.08 6.44
C LEU A 62 -5.30 5.74 5.38
N GLU A 63 -5.98 6.80 5.81
CA GLU A 63 -6.59 7.77 4.92
C GLU A 63 -5.55 8.30 3.93
N VAL A 64 -5.97 8.51 2.70
CA VAL A 64 -5.14 9.06 1.64
C VAL A 64 -5.88 10.19 0.95
N PRO A 65 -5.17 11.19 0.38
CA PRO A 65 -5.81 12.25 -0.37
C PRO A 65 -6.66 11.72 -1.52
N GLU A 66 -7.74 12.43 -1.86
CA GLU A 66 -8.70 12.05 -2.90
C GLU A 66 -8.03 11.67 -4.23
N ILE A 67 -6.98 12.39 -4.62
CA ILE A 67 -6.23 12.10 -5.85
C ILE A 67 -5.67 10.67 -5.88
N ALA A 68 -5.28 10.09 -4.74
CA ALA A 68 -4.82 8.71 -4.68
C ALA A 68 -5.96 7.74 -5.04
N HIS A 69 -7.19 8.02 -4.58
CA HIS A 69 -8.37 7.23 -4.96
C HIS A 69 -8.70 7.37 -6.44
N GLN A 70 -8.57 8.57 -7.01
CA GLN A 70 -8.77 8.79 -8.45
C GLN A 70 -7.72 8.03 -9.27
N VAL A 71 -6.45 8.04 -8.85
CA VAL A 71 -5.37 7.26 -9.47
C VAL A 71 -5.65 5.76 -9.41
N ASP A 72 -6.05 5.25 -8.24
CA ASP A 72 -6.46 3.85 -8.07
C ASP A 72 -7.59 3.53 -9.03
N SER A 73 -8.67 4.32 -9.05
CA SER A 73 -9.81 4.10 -9.95
C SER A 73 -9.40 4.03 -11.42
N VAL A 74 -8.53 4.93 -11.88
CA VAL A 74 -8.00 4.89 -13.25
C VAL A 74 -7.21 3.61 -13.50
N LEU A 75 -6.37 3.17 -12.56
CA LEU A 75 -5.57 1.95 -12.72
C LEU A 75 -6.46 0.68 -12.72
N TYR A 76 -7.37 0.55 -11.76
CA TYR A 76 -8.28 -0.58 -11.62
C TYR A 76 -9.37 -0.63 -12.69
N SER A 77 -9.53 0.40 -13.52
CA SER A 77 -10.39 0.34 -14.71
C SER A 77 -9.72 -0.32 -15.94
N ARG A 78 -8.40 -0.56 -15.89
CA ARG A 78 -7.64 -1.08 -17.03
C ARG A 78 -7.59 -2.60 -17.00
N SER A 79 -8.12 -3.22 -18.06
CA SER A 79 -8.23 -4.68 -18.13
C SER A 79 -6.88 -5.41 -18.14
N ASP A 80 -5.84 -4.82 -18.71
CA ASP A 80 -4.47 -5.34 -18.74
C ASP A 80 -3.86 -5.36 -17.33
N PHE A 81 -4.11 -4.34 -16.53
CA PHE A 81 -3.68 -4.34 -15.13
C PHE A 81 -4.41 -5.42 -14.32
N ILE A 82 -5.75 -5.46 -14.38
CA ILE A 82 -6.55 -6.44 -13.60
C ILE A 82 -6.14 -7.87 -13.93
N LYS A 83 -5.91 -8.20 -15.21
CA LYS A 83 -5.51 -9.55 -15.64
C LYS A 83 -4.13 -9.96 -15.09
N ASN A 84 -3.24 -9.01 -14.85
CA ASN A 84 -1.87 -9.27 -14.43
C ASN A 84 -1.63 -9.02 -12.93
N TYR A 85 -2.57 -8.41 -12.22
CA TYR A 85 -2.44 -8.15 -10.80
C TYR A 85 -2.71 -9.42 -9.98
N GLN A 86 -1.66 -9.92 -9.31
CA GLN A 86 -1.67 -11.23 -8.63
C GLN A 86 -2.12 -11.17 -7.16
N TYR A 87 -2.37 -9.97 -6.63
CA TYR A 87 -2.65 -9.78 -5.21
C TYR A 87 -4.13 -9.45 -4.96
N PRO A 88 -4.62 -9.67 -3.73
CA PRO A 88 -5.95 -9.20 -3.33
C PRO A 88 -6.13 -7.70 -3.57
N LEU A 89 -7.27 -7.31 -4.16
CA LEU A 89 -7.60 -5.91 -4.49
C LEU A 89 -7.78 -5.02 -3.26
N ASP A 90 -7.94 -5.61 -2.08
CA ASP A 90 -8.07 -4.90 -0.82
C ASP A 90 -6.71 -4.45 -0.24
N ILE A 91 -5.61 -4.80 -0.89
CA ILE A 91 -4.26 -4.30 -0.60
C ILE A 91 -4.04 -3.02 -1.42
N ARG A 92 -3.93 -1.90 -0.72
CA ARG A 92 -3.60 -0.61 -1.33
C ARG A 92 -2.15 -0.60 -1.80
N LEU A 93 -1.93 -0.20 -3.04
CA LEU A 93 -0.60 -0.03 -3.60
C LEU A 93 0.00 1.32 -3.17
N PRO A 94 1.31 1.38 -2.88
CA PRO A 94 1.99 2.64 -2.64
C PRO A 94 2.15 3.44 -3.93
N ILE A 95 2.37 4.74 -3.81
CA ILE A 95 2.55 5.65 -4.94
C ILE A 95 4.01 6.13 -4.99
N SER A 96 4.59 6.15 -6.18
CA SER A 96 5.83 6.85 -6.50
C SER A 96 5.57 7.95 -7.53
N ILE A 97 6.38 9.01 -7.50
CA ILE A 97 6.39 10.06 -8.52
C ILE A 97 7.77 10.10 -9.14
N GLY A 98 7.87 9.91 -10.46
CA GLY A 98 9.16 9.86 -11.14
C GLY A 98 10.09 8.77 -10.59
N ASN A 99 9.53 7.61 -10.23
CA ASN A 99 10.19 6.49 -9.55
C ASN A 99 10.65 6.75 -8.10
N LYS A 100 10.39 7.93 -7.53
CA LYS A 100 10.63 8.18 -6.10
C LYS A 100 9.40 7.75 -5.30
N LEU A 101 9.54 6.72 -4.45
CA LEU A 101 8.50 6.29 -3.53
C LEU A 101 8.11 7.45 -2.60
N ILE A 102 6.81 7.73 -2.51
CA ILE A 102 6.28 8.75 -1.61
C ILE A 102 5.94 8.09 -0.27
N LEU A 103 6.66 8.49 0.77
CA LEU A 103 6.43 8.01 2.13
C LEU A 103 5.15 8.64 2.71
N ASN A 104 4.56 7.97 3.70
CA ASN A 104 3.25 8.36 4.23
C ASN A 104 3.23 9.78 4.83
N ASP A 105 4.33 10.20 5.46
CA ASP A 105 4.52 11.55 6.02
C ASP A 105 4.61 12.65 4.95
N GLU A 106 5.10 12.33 3.76
CA GLU A 106 5.15 13.27 2.63
C GLU A 106 3.90 13.20 1.75
N LYS A 107 3.12 12.12 1.85
CA LYS A 107 2.03 11.77 0.93
C LYS A 107 0.94 12.83 0.89
N GLU A 108 0.49 13.29 2.05
CA GLU A 108 -0.53 14.33 2.15
C GLU A 108 -0.07 15.62 1.47
N ARG A 109 1.13 16.12 1.81
CA ARG A 109 1.69 17.36 1.25
C ARG A 109 1.94 17.29 -0.26
N LEU A 110 2.46 16.17 -0.76
CA LEU A 110 2.84 16.04 -2.17
C LEU A 110 1.63 15.77 -3.06
N LEU A 111 0.74 14.87 -2.64
CA LEU A 111 -0.44 14.52 -3.43
C LEU A 111 -1.52 15.61 -3.36
N ALA A 112 -1.69 16.33 -2.25
CA ALA A 112 -2.68 17.42 -2.16
C ALA A 112 -2.44 18.55 -3.17
N LYS A 113 -1.24 18.67 -3.75
CA LYS A 113 -0.88 19.67 -4.76
C LYS A 113 -1.12 19.20 -6.20
N LEU A 114 -1.51 17.95 -6.38
CA LEU A 114 -1.70 17.34 -7.69
C LEU A 114 -3.18 17.18 -8.00
N THR A 115 -3.53 17.44 -9.23
CA THR A 115 -4.80 17.02 -9.84
C THR A 115 -4.55 15.89 -10.82
N LEU A 116 -5.60 15.16 -11.20
CA LEU A 116 -5.48 14.09 -12.19
C LEU A 116 -4.94 14.62 -13.53
N SER A 117 -5.26 15.88 -13.87
CA SER A 117 -4.80 16.55 -15.09
C SER A 117 -3.28 16.85 -15.12
N ASP A 118 -2.62 16.85 -13.96
CA ASP A 118 -1.17 17.02 -13.84
C ASP A 118 -0.42 15.71 -14.10
N ILE A 119 -1.12 14.57 -14.05
CA ILE A 119 -0.55 13.23 -14.21
C ILE A 119 -0.57 12.87 -15.70
N VAL A 120 0.62 12.76 -16.28
CA VAL A 120 0.83 12.38 -17.69
C VAL A 120 0.69 10.86 -17.87
N LYS A 121 1.16 10.09 -16.88
CA LYS A 121 1.18 8.63 -16.94
C LYS A 121 0.98 8.02 -15.56
N ILE A 122 0.16 6.98 -15.50
CA ILE A 122 -0.01 6.10 -14.34
C ILE A 122 0.45 4.72 -14.78
N GLU A 123 1.43 4.15 -14.10
CA GLU A 123 1.95 2.81 -14.38
C GLU A 123 1.89 1.96 -13.13
N TYR A 124 1.57 0.68 -13.28
CA TYR A 124 1.85 -0.30 -12.24
C TYR A 124 3.22 -0.92 -12.51
N LEU A 125 4.13 -0.79 -11.54
CA LEU A 125 5.40 -1.51 -11.53
C LEU A 125 5.24 -2.67 -10.54
N ASP A 126 5.23 -3.89 -11.06
CA ASP A 126 5.08 -5.09 -10.23
C ASP A 126 6.31 -5.37 -9.35
N HIS A 127 6.22 -6.39 -8.50
CA HIS A 127 7.29 -6.81 -7.60
C HIS A 127 8.53 -7.40 -8.31
N GLN A 128 8.44 -7.70 -9.61
CA GLN A 128 9.54 -8.21 -10.43
C GLN A 128 10.26 -7.09 -11.17
N ASN A 129 9.66 -5.90 -11.27
CA ASN A 129 10.25 -4.76 -11.92
C ASN A 129 11.54 -4.33 -11.22
N PRO A 130 12.66 -4.10 -11.95
CA PRO A 130 13.96 -3.77 -11.34
C PRO A 130 13.97 -2.44 -10.59
N LYS A 131 12.98 -1.56 -10.82
CA LYS A 131 12.82 -0.28 -10.11
C LYS A 131 12.09 -0.45 -8.77
N VAL A 132 11.58 -1.64 -8.47
CA VAL A 132 10.79 -1.91 -7.27
C VAL A 132 11.65 -2.61 -6.23
N ASN A 133 11.72 -2.02 -5.05
CA ASN A 133 12.34 -2.68 -3.91
C ASN A 133 11.31 -3.60 -3.25
N ARG A 134 11.34 -4.89 -3.58
CA ARG A 134 10.41 -5.90 -3.04
C ARG A 134 10.42 -6.00 -1.51
N SER A 135 11.54 -5.67 -0.85
CA SER A 135 11.60 -5.67 0.62
C SER A 135 10.80 -4.52 1.24
N ILE A 136 10.52 -3.45 0.48
CA ILE A 136 9.78 -2.27 0.92
C ILE A 136 8.35 -2.26 0.37
N THR A 137 8.18 -2.51 -0.93
CA THR A 137 6.90 -2.49 -1.63
C THR A 137 6.63 -3.86 -2.27
N PRO A 138 6.29 -4.86 -1.45
CA PRO A 138 6.23 -6.27 -1.87
C PRO A 138 5.14 -6.59 -2.89
N PHE A 139 4.15 -5.69 -3.03
CA PHE A 139 3.02 -5.83 -3.95
C PHE A 139 3.18 -5.01 -5.24
N GLY A 140 4.34 -4.39 -5.44
CA GLY A 140 4.55 -3.39 -6.49
C GLY A 140 4.23 -1.97 -6.04
N VAL A 141 4.24 -1.03 -6.98
CA VAL A 141 4.03 0.40 -6.75
C VAL A 141 3.32 1.03 -7.96
N ILE A 142 2.46 2.01 -7.69
CA ILE A 142 1.89 2.87 -8.73
C ILE A 142 2.89 3.99 -9.00
N ASN A 143 3.49 4.01 -10.18
CA ASN A 143 4.41 5.06 -10.60
C ASN A 143 3.69 6.12 -11.42
N LEU A 144 3.77 7.36 -10.94
CA LEU A 144 3.19 8.53 -11.59
C LEU A 144 4.28 9.32 -12.32
N SER A 145 4.02 9.66 -13.57
CA SER A 145 4.76 10.70 -14.30
C SER A 145 3.91 11.96 -14.30
N VAL A 146 4.45 13.07 -13.81
CA VAL A 146 3.75 14.35 -13.68
C VAL A 146 4.34 15.38 -14.65
N LYS A 147 3.54 16.37 -15.08
CA LYS A 147 4.02 17.50 -15.87
C LYS A 147 5.10 18.25 -15.10
N GLN A 148 6.21 18.59 -15.76
CA GLN A 148 7.16 19.55 -15.20
C GLN A 148 6.49 20.93 -15.23
N LYS A 149 6.46 21.61 -14.08
CA LYS A 149 6.02 23.00 -13.97
C LYS A 149 7.18 23.93 -14.28
#